data_AF-A0A7R9QY68-F1
#
_entry.id   AF-A0A7R9QY68-F1
#
_cell.length_a   1.000
_cell.length_b   1.000
_cell.length_c   1.000
_cell.angle_alpha   90.00
_cell.angle_beta   90.00
_cell.angle_gamma   90.00
#
_symmetry.space_group_name_H-M   'P 1'
#
loop_
_entity.id
_entity.type
_entity.pdbx_description
1 polymer ?
#
loop_
_entity_poly.entity_id
_entity_poly.type
_entity_poly.pdbx_seq_one_letter_code
_entity_poly.pdbx_strand_id
1 'polypeptide(L)'
;MGSRYNFKSITVVPTTKDFIDIVLSKTQRKTPTVVHKHYKISRIRSFYMRKVKFTQQNFRDKLDAIVTEFPKMEEIHPFFADLINVLYDRDHYKLAL
;
A
#
# COMPACT_ATOMS: atom_id res chain seq x y z
N MET A 1 31.42 -3.51 -8.65
CA MET A 1 30.58 -2.37 -8.21
C MET A 1 29.13 -2.71 -8.48
N GLY A 2 28.39 -3.17 -7.47
CA GLY A 2 26.98 -3.53 -7.65
C GLY A 2 26.15 -2.29 -7.96
N SER A 3 25.19 -2.41 -8.89
CA SER A 3 24.25 -1.34 -9.25
C SER A 3 23.61 -0.78 -7.98
N ARG A 4 23.91 0.49 -7.63
CA ARG A 4 23.32 1.18 -6.47
C ARG A 4 21.80 1.38 -6.61
N TYR A 5 21.24 1.10 -7.79
CA TYR A 5 19.82 1.29 -8.10
C TYR A 5 19.27 -0.03 -8.65
N ASN A 6 18.36 -0.67 -7.89
CA ASN A 6 17.68 -1.89 -8.30
C ASN A 6 16.21 -1.60 -8.60
N PHE A 7 15.92 -1.30 -9.86
CA PHE A 7 14.56 -1.04 -10.33
C PHE A 7 13.69 -2.31 -10.46
N LYS A 8 14.27 -3.50 -10.18
CA LYS A 8 13.56 -4.79 -10.27
C LYS A 8 12.98 -5.29 -8.95
N SER A 9 13.32 -4.66 -7.82
CA SER A 9 12.83 -5.08 -6.49
C SER A 9 11.49 -4.44 -6.10
N ILE A 10 10.86 -3.67 -6.98
CA ILE A 10 9.57 -3.03 -6.75
C ILE A 10 8.46 -4.10 -6.79
N THR A 11 7.61 -4.12 -5.78
CA THR A 11 6.45 -5.02 -5.73
C THR A 11 5.39 -4.61 -6.76
N VAL A 12 4.65 -5.60 -7.25
CA VAL A 12 3.60 -5.35 -8.25
C VAL A 12 2.51 -4.48 -7.63
N VAL A 13 2.29 -3.30 -8.21
CA VAL A 13 1.20 -2.40 -7.83
C VAL A 13 -0.12 -2.93 -8.41
N PRO A 14 -1.08 -3.38 -7.58
CA PRO A 14 -2.36 -3.88 -8.07
C PRO A 14 -3.26 -2.74 -8.57
N THR A 15 -4.24 -3.09 -9.40
CA THR A 15 -5.28 -2.14 -9.81
C THR A 15 -6.16 -1.75 -8.62
N THR A 16 -6.90 -0.64 -8.72
CA THR A 16 -7.78 -0.15 -7.64
C THR A 16 -8.77 -1.22 -7.16
N LYS A 17 -9.38 -1.96 -8.10
CA LYS A 17 -10.34 -3.02 -7.77
C LYS A 17 -9.67 -4.16 -7.02
N ASP A 18 -8.57 -4.67 -7.56
CA ASP A 18 -7.84 -5.79 -6.94
C ASP A 18 -7.29 -5.39 -5.57
N PHE A 19 -6.86 -4.14 -5.42
CA PHE A 19 -6.35 -3.62 -4.15
C PHE A 19 -7.42 -3.67 -3.06
N ILE A 20 -8.64 -3.20 -3.37
CA ILE A 20 -9.78 -3.25 -2.46
C ILE A 20 -10.11 -4.71 -2.13
N ASP A 21 -10.21 -5.57 -3.13
CA ASP A 21 -10.57 -6.98 -2.96
C ASP A 21 -9.53 -7.73 -2.12
N ILE A 22 -8.24 -7.50 -2.34
CA ILE A 22 -7.14 -8.10 -1.56
C ILE A 22 -7.25 -7.68 -0.08
N VAL A 23 -7.42 -6.39 0.19
CA VAL A 23 -7.44 -5.87 1.57
C VAL A 23 -8.70 -6.34 2.30
N LEU A 24 -9.87 -6.25 1.68
CA LEU A 24 -11.13 -6.68 2.27
C LEU A 24 -11.19 -8.19 2.48
N SER A 25 -10.68 -8.98 1.52
CA SER A 25 -10.53 -10.43 1.66
C SER A 25 -9.60 -10.79 2.81
N LYS A 26 -8.50 -10.06 3.00
CA LYS A 26 -7.58 -10.26 4.12
C LYS A 26 -8.24 -9.91 5.45
N THR A 27 -8.98 -8.79 5.54
CA THR A 27 -9.74 -8.41 6.74
C THR A 27 -10.74 -9.49 7.11
N GLN A 28 -11.49 -10.03 6.16
CA GLN A 28 -12.49 -11.06 6.44
C GLN A 28 -11.86 -12.38 6.92
N ARG A 29 -10.73 -12.81 6.32
CA ARG A 29 -10.05 -14.06 6.70
C ARG A 29 -9.29 -13.97 8.03
N LYS A 30 -8.76 -12.79 8.39
CA LYS A 30 -7.88 -12.59 9.55
C LYS A 30 -8.59 -12.02 10.79
N THR A 31 -9.83 -11.55 10.66
CA THR A 31 -10.62 -11.02 11.78
C THR A 31 -11.85 -11.88 12.06
N PRO A 32 -12.32 -11.95 13.33
CA PRO A 32 -13.56 -12.65 13.65
C PRO A 32 -14.74 -12.14 12.81
N THR A 33 -15.64 -13.05 12.42
CA THR A 33 -16.74 -12.76 11.48
C THR A 33 -18.12 -12.80 12.12
N VAL A 34 -18.28 -13.54 13.22
CA VAL A 34 -19.57 -13.73 13.88
C VAL A 34 -19.72 -12.79 15.08
N VAL A 35 -20.85 -12.08 15.15
CA VAL A 35 -21.28 -11.28 16.29
C VAL A 35 -22.77 -11.49 16.54
N HIS A 36 -23.19 -11.57 17.80
CA HIS A 36 -24.59 -11.74 18.17
C HIS A 36 -25.11 -10.54 18.94
N LYS A 37 -26.39 -10.21 18.75
CA LYS A 37 -27.07 -9.05 19.37
C LYS A 37 -27.09 -9.07 20.89
N HIS A 38 -26.95 -10.24 21.51
CA HIS A 38 -26.99 -10.42 22.96
C HIS A 38 -25.65 -10.10 23.66
N TYR A 39 -24.60 -9.80 22.91
CA TYR A 39 -23.29 -9.51 23.49
C TYR A 39 -23.26 -8.14 24.16
N LYS A 40 -22.43 -8.01 25.21
CA LYS A 40 -22.16 -6.71 25.85
C LYS A 40 -21.72 -5.69 24.79
N ILE A 41 -22.25 -4.47 24.86
CA ILE A 41 -21.96 -3.40 23.88
C ILE A 41 -20.46 -3.14 23.69
N SER A 42 -19.66 -3.24 24.78
CA SER A 42 -18.20 -3.11 24.72
C SER A 42 -17.54 -4.13 23.77
N ARG A 43 -18.05 -5.37 23.74
CA ARG A 43 -17.57 -6.43 22.82
C ARG A 43 -17.96 -6.13 21.38
N ILE A 44 -19.18 -5.67 21.13
CA ILE A 44 -19.65 -5.32 19.78
C ILE A 44 -18.85 -4.13 19.23
N ARG A 45 -18.59 -3.10 20.04
CA ARG A 45 -17.75 -1.96 19.67
C ARG A 45 -16.32 -2.41 19.34
N SER A 46 -15.71 -3.21 20.22
CA SER A 46 -14.38 -3.76 20.02
C SER A 46 -14.28 -4.63 18.75
N PHE A 47 -15.33 -5.38 18.43
CA PHE A 47 -15.40 -6.19 17.21
C PHE A 47 -15.31 -5.34 15.94
N TYR A 48 -16.12 -4.27 15.83
CA TYR A 48 -16.09 -3.39 14.67
C TYR A 48 -14.85 -2.49 14.63
N MET A 49 -14.41 -1.95 15.79
CA MET A 49 -13.18 -1.18 15.87
C MET A 49 -11.97 -1.98 15.39
N ARG A 50 -11.89 -3.27 15.74
CA ARG A 50 -10.84 -4.16 15.24
C ARG A 50 -10.89 -4.29 13.72
N LYS A 51 -12.07 -4.48 13.11
CA LYS A 51 -12.19 -4.58 11.64
C LYS A 51 -11.74 -3.30 10.95
N VAL A 52 -12.15 -2.14 11.45
CA VAL A 52 -11.75 -0.84 10.88
C VAL A 52 -10.25 -0.61 11.01
N LYS A 53 -9.69 -0.79 12.21
CA LYS A 53 -8.25 -0.61 12.45
C LYS A 53 -7.38 -1.59 11.67
N PHE A 54 -7.79 -2.86 11.60
CA PHE A 54 -7.08 -3.86 10.81
C PHE A 54 -7.08 -3.51 9.32
N THR A 55 -8.22 -3.06 8.78
CA THR A 55 -8.32 -2.62 7.38
C THR A 55 -7.43 -1.40 7.13
N GLN A 56 -7.48 -0.39 8.00
CA GLN A 56 -6.63 0.80 7.91
C GLN A 56 -5.14 0.46 7.93
N GLN A 57 -4.71 -0.47 8.79
CA GLN A 57 -3.31 -0.88 8.85
C GLN A 57 -2.88 -1.56 7.54
N ASN A 58 -3.68 -2.47 6.99
CA ASN A 58 -3.33 -3.15 5.73
C ASN A 58 -3.27 -2.20 4.53
N PHE A 59 -4.16 -1.20 4.47
CA PHE A 59 -4.09 -0.15 3.46
C PHE A 59 -2.80 0.64 3.61
N ARG A 60 -2.50 1.09 4.83
CA ARG A 60 -1.27 1.84 5.13
C ARG A 60 -0.02 1.05 4.74
N ASP A 61 0.12 -0.19 5.21
CA ASP A 61 1.32 -1.00 4.96
C ASP A 61 1.60 -1.17 3.45
N LYS A 62 0.54 -1.36 2.65
CA LYS A 62 0.69 -1.51 1.20
C LYS A 62 0.99 -0.20 0.49
N LEU A 63 0.38 0.91 0.92
CA LEU A 63 0.67 2.23 0.35
C LEU A 63 2.08 2.69 0.73
N ASP A 64 2.48 2.50 1.98
CA ASP A 64 3.82 2.81 2.47
C ASP A 64 4.87 1.99 1.69
N ALA A 65 4.61 0.71 1.40
CA ALA A 65 5.48 -0.10 0.55
C ALA A 65 5.62 0.49 -0.87
N ILE A 66 4.52 0.93 -1.50
CA ILE A 66 4.57 1.56 -2.83
C ILE A 66 5.40 2.85 -2.77
N VAL A 67 5.13 3.75 -1.82
CA VAL A 67 5.84 5.03 -1.71
C VAL A 67 7.34 4.84 -1.44
N THR A 68 7.72 3.80 -0.71
CA THR A 68 9.13 3.57 -0.32
C THR A 68 9.94 2.76 -1.34
N GLU A 69 9.31 1.86 -2.09
CA GLU A 69 9.99 1.04 -3.10
C GLU A 69 10.25 1.82 -4.39
N PHE A 70 9.43 2.80 -4.72
CA PHE A 70 9.63 3.64 -5.88
C PHE A 70 10.81 4.61 -5.68
N PRO A 71 11.70 4.74 -6.67
CA PRO A 71 12.91 5.54 -6.51
C PRO A 71 12.57 7.04 -6.58
N LYS A 72 13.06 7.81 -5.59
CA LYS A 72 12.85 9.26 -5.56
C LYS A 72 13.81 9.95 -6.51
N MET A 73 13.29 10.75 -7.45
CA MET A 73 14.09 11.42 -8.49
C MET A 73 15.25 12.26 -7.96
N GLU A 74 15.11 12.84 -6.78
CA GLU A 74 16.09 13.75 -6.18
C GLU A 74 17.28 13.01 -5.54
N GLU A 75 17.12 11.72 -5.23
CA GLU A 75 18.12 10.90 -4.55
C GLU A 75 18.87 9.95 -5.53
N ILE A 76 18.46 9.92 -6.81
CA ILE A 76 19.07 9.09 -7.85
C ILE A 76 20.12 9.89 -8.62
N HIS A 77 21.13 9.21 -9.15
CA HIS A 77 22.12 9.80 -10.05
C HIS A 77 21.46 10.57 -11.23
N PRO A 78 21.95 11.78 -11.58
CA PRO A 78 21.35 12.64 -12.60
C PRO A 78 21.02 11.94 -13.92
N PHE A 79 21.92 11.07 -14.41
CA PHE A 79 21.68 10.27 -15.61
C PHE A 79 20.35 9.48 -15.59
N PHE A 80 20.06 8.77 -14.48
CA PHE A 80 18.82 8.00 -14.38
C PHE A 80 17.62 8.90 -14.12
N ALA A 81 17.80 10.03 -13.42
CA ALA A 81 16.74 11.01 -13.22
C ALA A 81 16.30 11.64 -14.55
N ASP A 82 17.25 11.97 -15.43
CA ASP A 82 16.99 12.48 -16.77
C ASP A 82 16.34 11.42 -17.67
N LEU A 83 16.82 10.17 -17.57
CA LEU A 83 16.21 9.05 -18.31
C LEU A 83 14.75 8.84 -17.91
N ILE A 84 14.43 8.86 -16.61
CA ILE A 84 13.04 8.70 -16.16
C ILE A 84 12.20 9.92 -16.56
N ASN A 85 12.76 11.12 -16.51
CA ASN A 85 12.06 12.32 -16.99
C ASN A 85 11.64 12.18 -18.46
N VAL A 86 12.52 11.67 -19.32
CA VAL A 86 12.22 11.45 -20.75
C VAL A 86 11.21 10.31 -20.96
N LEU A 87 11.29 9.23 -20.19
CA LEU A 87 10.47 8.03 -20.40
C LEU A 87 9.07 8.11 -19.77
N TYR A 88 8.95 8.74 -18.60
CA TYR A 88 7.75 8.64 -17.75
C TYR A 88 7.16 9.99 -17.36
N ASP A 89 7.76 11.10 -17.80
CA ASP A 89 7.42 12.47 -17.39
C ASP A 89 7.59 12.68 -15.87
N ARG A 90 8.52 13.56 -15.48
CA ARG A 90 8.82 13.82 -14.07
C ARG A 90 7.59 14.32 -13.31
N ASP A 91 6.78 15.19 -13.91
CA ASP A 91 5.68 15.84 -13.22
C ASP A 91 4.55 14.84 -13.01
N HIS A 92 4.26 14.00 -14.01
CA HIS A 92 3.31 12.91 -13.84
C HIS A 92 3.77 11.91 -12.76
N TYR A 93 5.05 11.53 -12.77
CA TYR A 93 5.60 10.61 -11.77
C TYR A 93 5.51 11.18 -10.35
N LYS A 94 5.85 12.47 -10.15
CA LYS A 94 5.78 13.14 -8.85
C LYS A 94 4.36 13.37 -8.36
N LEU A 95 3.39 13.57 -9.26
CA LEU A 95 1.98 13.75 -8.89
C LEU A 95 1.30 12.43 -8.52
N ALA A 96 1.74 11.32 -9.11
CA ALA A 96 1.18 10.00 -8.85
C ALA A 96 1.69 9.36 -7.54
N LEU A 97 2.85 9.81 -7.03
CA LEU A 97 3.52 9.34 -5.81
C LEU A 97 3.24 10.25 -4.61
#